data_AF-A0A965I2T2-F1
#
_entry.id   AF-A0A965I2T2-F1
#
_cell.length_a   1.000
_cell.length_b   1.000
_cell.length_c   1.000
_cell.angle_alpha   90.00
_cell.angle_beta   90.00
_cell.angle_gamma   90.00
#
_symmetry.space_group_name_H-M   'P 1'
#
loop_
_entity.id
_entity.type
_entity.pdbx_description
1 polymer ?
#
loop_
_entity_poly.entity_id
_entity_poly.type
_entity_poly.pdbx_seq_one_letter_code
_entity_poly.pdbx_strand_id
1 'polypeptide(L)'
;MATDYLSALNAGSGLNVTQIVDALVDAERVPKQKKIDEEKEAATVQISALGSLKNELSVFQTNTAAVDGQIGLALSSSTSNVSLSRTDSSLASEFSHTINVSSIANGQVLNFNNGGSGFSSTTADIGIDSLTIDLGTWSGGPAFTANGTSSTFSLTTGATSLTDVRDAINNSSLGVTASIIEVSTGSYSLMMKSPEGAANAMRVTTSLSGSAVDVMKYDPENTGSFADTATQVVSASDASFTIDGIAVTRSSNTITDLFSGITVELDDVSASDLGTDQTISSRYSETDALGILETVVSEINYLLSFLQEQSKP
;
A
#
# COMPACT_ATOMS: atom_id res chain seq x y z
N MET A 1 45.90 -59.16 20.67
CA MET A 1 47.29 -59.36 21.15
C MET A 1 48.23 -58.76 20.13
N ALA A 2 48.43 -57.44 20.19
CA ALA A 2 49.60 -56.80 19.63
C ALA A 2 50.64 -56.84 20.75
N THR A 3 51.82 -57.40 20.48
CA THR A 3 52.92 -57.44 21.44
C THR A 3 53.31 -56.01 21.79
N ASP A 4 53.08 -55.62 23.04
CA ASP A 4 53.48 -54.33 23.59
C ASP A 4 55.00 -54.36 23.83
N TYR A 5 55.74 -54.08 22.76
CA TYR A 5 57.19 -53.95 22.77
C TYR A 5 57.67 -52.77 23.63
N LEU A 6 56.80 -51.87 24.07
CA LEU A 6 57.13 -50.70 24.89
C LEU A 6 57.14 -51.06 26.39
N SER A 7 56.23 -51.92 26.85
CA SER A 7 56.27 -52.41 28.23
C SER A 7 57.50 -53.32 28.49
N ALA A 8 58.04 -53.99 27.47
CA ALA A 8 59.21 -54.86 27.59
C ALA A 8 60.55 -54.10 27.69
N LEU A 9 60.61 -52.87 27.17
CA LEU A 9 61.77 -51.97 27.29
C LEU A 9 61.74 -51.13 28.60
N ASN A 10 60.64 -51.17 29.36
CA ASN A 10 60.38 -50.37 30.56
C ASN A 10 60.80 -51.05 31.89
N ALA A 11 61.59 -52.13 31.85
CA ALA A 11 61.91 -52.92 33.05
C ALA A 11 63.12 -52.42 33.88
N GLY A 12 63.60 -51.17 33.72
CA GLY A 12 64.76 -50.74 34.53
C GLY A 12 65.27 -49.30 34.45
N SER A 13 64.66 -48.40 33.65
CA SER A 13 65.16 -47.02 33.52
C SER A 13 64.39 -45.98 34.35
N GLY A 14 63.21 -46.31 34.90
CA GLY A 14 62.33 -45.34 35.56
C GLY A 14 61.78 -44.22 34.64
N LEU A 15 62.10 -44.28 33.34
CA LEU A 15 61.70 -43.31 32.32
C LEU A 15 60.57 -43.91 31.48
N ASN A 16 59.38 -43.36 31.65
CA ASN A 16 58.19 -43.77 30.92
C ASN A 16 58.29 -43.26 29.48
N VAL A 17 58.65 -44.15 28.54
CA VAL A 17 58.85 -43.82 27.12
C VAL A 17 57.61 -43.15 26.52
N THR A 18 56.41 -43.52 26.95
CA THR A 18 55.15 -42.86 26.55
C THR A 18 55.13 -41.40 26.99
N GLN A 19 55.55 -41.09 28.23
CA GLN A 19 55.64 -39.71 28.71
C GLN A 19 56.68 -38.88 27.94
N ILE A 20 57.78 -39.48 27.51
CA ILE A 20 58.81 -38.79 26.70
C ILE A 20 58.29 -38.52 25.28
N VAL A 21 57.60 -39.48 24.67
CA VAL A 21 56.99 -39.32 23.35
C VAL A 21 55.89 -38.26 23.42
N ASP A 22 55.02 -38.29 24.43
CA ASP A 22 53.98 -37.29 24.65
C ASP A 22 54.61 -35.90 24.87
N ALA A 23 55.66 -35.79 25.68
CA ALA A 23 56.37 -34.52 25.89
C ALA A 23 57.03 -33.97 24.62
N LEU A 24 57.59 -34.84 23.77
CA LEU A 24 58.21 -34.43 22.51
C LEU A 24 57.15 -34.00 21.48
N VAL A 25 56.04 -34.73 21.39
CA VAL A 25 54.90 -34.40 20.53
C VAL A 25 54.24 -33.11 20.99
N ASP A 26 54.05 -32.90 22.30
CA ASP A 26 53.49 -31.66 22.84
C ASP A 26 54.44 -30.47 22.64
N ALA A 27 55.75 -30.66 22.82
CA ALA A 27 56.74 -29.61 22.55
C ALA A 27 56.70 -29.12 21.10
N GLU A 28 56.37 -29.99 20.14
CA GLU A 28 56.21 -29.60 18.73
C GLU A 28 54.78 -29.11 18.39
N ARG A 29 53.75 -29.69 19.01
CA ARG A 29 52.34 -29.39 18.75
C ARG A 29 51.88 -28.09 19.38
N VAL A 30 52.18 -27.88 20.67
CA VAL A 30 51.71 -26.72 21.45
C VAL A 30 52.04 -25.37 20.80
N PRO A 31 53.27 -25.09 20.32
CA PRO A 31 53.56 -23.79 19.68
C PRO A 31 52.82 -23.60 18.34
N LYS A 32 52.59 -24.66 17.56
CA LYS A 32 51.79 -24.60 16.31
C LYS A 32 50.31 -24.37 16.62
N GLN A 33 49.77 -25.08 17.61
CA GLN A 33 48.40 -24.94 18.08
C GLN A 33 48.15 -23.51 18.61
N LYS A 34 49.07 -22.97 19.42
CA LYS A 34 48.98 -21.61 19.95
C LYS A 34 48.91 -20.57 18.84
N LYS A 35 49.73 -20.67 17.80
CA LYS A 35 49.65 -19.76 16.64
C LYS A 35 48.31 -19.84 15.91
N ILE A 36 47.81 -21.05 15.68
CA ILE A 36 46.50 -21.25 15.03
C ILE A 36 45.38 -20.65 15.89
N ASP A 37 45.43 -20.82 17.20
CA ASP A 37 44.42 -20.29 18.11
C ASP A 37 44.48 -18.75 18.18
N GLU A 38 45.68 -18.16 18.19
CA GLU A 38 45.88 -16.71 18.07
C GLU A 38 45.32 -16.16 16.73
N GLU A 39 45.58 -16.85 15.61
CA GLU A 39 45.03 -16.48 14.29
C GLU A 39 43.51 -16.60 14.25
N LYS A 40 42.93 -17.64 14.86
CA LYS A 40 41.46 -17.81 14.95
C LYS A 40 40.81 -16.73 15.80
N GLU A 41 41.42 -16.37 16.92
CA GLU A 41 40.93 -15.31 17.79
C GLU A 41 40.97 -13.96 17.06
N ALA A 42 42.08 -13.65 16.40
CA ALA A 42 42.20 -12.46 15.55
C ALA A 42 41.16 -12.42 14.43
N ALA A 43 40.95 -13.54 13.72
CA ALA A 43 39.92 -13.63 12.68
C ALA A 43 38.51 -13.47 13.23
N THR A 44 38.20 -14.04 14.42
CA THR A 44 36.89 -13.90 15.07
C THR A 44 36.61 -12.46 15.47
N VAL A 45 37.61 -11.75 15.98
CA VAL A 45 37.53 -10.32 16.28
C VAL A 45 37.29 -9.51 15.00
N GLN A 46 38.05 -9.78 13.93
CA GLN A 46 37.86 -9.12 12.63
C GLN A 46 36.46 -9.35 12.06
N ILE A 47 35.96 -10.58 12.10
CA ILE A 47 34.60 -10.90 11.63
C ILE A 47 33.55 -10.15 12.46
N SER A 48 33.74 -10.07 13.78
CA SER A 48 32.83 -9.36 14.66
C SER A 48 32.84 -7.85 14.38
N ALA A 49 34.01 -7.25 14.20
CA ALA A 49 34.17 -5.84 13.83
C ALA A 49 33.53 -5.52 12.47
N LEU A 50 33.72 -6.39 11.46
CA LEU A 50 33.07 -6.27 10.15
C LEU A 50 31.54 -6.44 10.25
N GLY A 51 31.07 -7.32 11.14
CA GLY A 51 29.65 -7.48 11.43
C GLY A 51 29.02 -6.22 12.02
N SER A 52 29.69 -5.60 12.99
CA SER A 52 29.27 -4.31 13.56
C SER A 52 29.28 -3.21 12.49
N LEU A 53 30.35 -3.09 11.70
CA LEU A 53 30.43 -2.10 10.62
C LEU A 53 29.31 -2.27 9.59
N LYS A 54 28.98 -3.51 9.22
CA LYS A 54 27.87 -3.79 8.31
C LYS A 54 26.53 -3.30 8.88
N ASN A 55 26.29 -3.53 10.18
CA ASN A 55 25.07 -3.06 10.84
C ASN A 55 25.00 -1.53 10.84
N GLU A 56 26.09 -0.84 11.19
CA GLU A 56 26.11 0.63 11.19
C GLU A 56 25.94 1.23 9.79
N LEU A 57 26.54 0.62 8.76
CA LEU A 57 26.31 1.04 7.37
C LEU A 57 24.86 0.82 6.94
N SER A 58 24.21 -0.24 7.43
CA SER A 58 22.79 -0.48 7.16
C SER A 58 21.89 0.56 7.83
N VAL A 59 22.23 1.00 9.04
CA VAL A 59 21.54 2.09 9.74
C VAL A 59 21.75 3.40 8.99
N PHE A 60 23.00 3.73 8.65
CA PHE A 60 23.33 4.91 7.85
C PHE A 60 22.58 4.95 6.51
N GLN A 61 22.51 3.82 5.80
CA GLN A 61 21.76 3.71 4.55
C GLN A 61 20.27 3.99 4.76
N THR A 62 19.67 3.44 5.83
CA THR A 62 18.25 3.63 6.14
C THR A 62 17.96 5.09 6.48
N ASN A 63 18.80 5.71 7.31
CA ASN A 63 18.63 7.09 7.75
C ASN A 63 18.86 8.08 6.60
N THR A 64 19.85 7.82 5.74
CA THR A 64 20.11 8.66 4.55
C THR A 64 19.00 8.51 3.50
N ALA A 65 18.42 7.32 3.35
CA ALA A 65 17.28 7.12 2.46
C ALA A 65 16.03 7.90 2.91
N ALA A 66 15.86 8.15 4.21
CA ALA A 66 14.74 8.95 4.73
C ALA A 66 14.82 10.44 4.36
N VAL A 67 16.01 10.93 4.04
CA VAL A 67 16.25 12.32 3.58
C VAL A 67 16.52 12.40 2.09
N ASP A 68 16.59 11.27 1.39
CA ASP A 68 16.76 11.23 -0.06
C ASP A 68 15.54 11.84 -0.75
N GLY A 69 15.80 12.66 -1.78
CA GLY A 69 14.77 13.44 -2.46
C GLY A 69 14.08 14.49 -1.60
N GLN A 70 14.47 14.71 -0.34
CA GLN A 70 13.93 15.82 0.44
C GLN A 70 14.61 17.12 0.05
N ILE A 71 13.80 18.13 -0.26
CA ILE A 71 14.25 19.47 -0.61
C ILE A 71 13.78 20.46 0.46
N GLY A 72 14.45 21.61 0.56
CA GLY A 72 14.09 22.68 1.49
C GLY A 72 12.77 23.38 1.20
N LEU A 73 11.88 22.80 0.37
CA LEU A 73 10.53 23.30 0.16
C LEU A 73 9.57 22.60 1.12
N ALA A 74 8.86 23.39 1.91
CA ALA A 74 7.74 22.97 2.74
C ALA A 74 6.44 23.08 1.94
N LEU A 75 5.57 22.08 2.06
CA LEU A 75 4.20 22.13 1.57
C LEU A 75 3.28 22.59 2.71
N SER A 76 2.33 23.46 2.39
CA SER A 76 1.38 23.99 3.38
C SER A 76 0.00 24.13 2.77
N SER A 77 -1.01 23.79 3.57
CA SER A 77 -2.44 24.00 3.30
C SER A 77 -3.05 24.72 4.48
N SER A 78 -3.86 25.75 4.24
CA SER A 78 -4.57 26.48 5.30
C SER A 78 -5.81 25.74 5.82
N THR A 79 -6.15 24.58 5.25
CA THR A 79 -7.34 23.78 5.56
C THR A 79 -7.00 22.30 5.68
N SER A 80 -7.80 21.55 6.42
CA SER A 80 -7.76 20.08 6.46
C SER A 80 -8.42 19.43 5.25
N ASN A 81 -9.13 20.19 4.43
CA ASN A 81 -9.94 19.65 3.33
C ASN A 81 -9.10 19.41 2.06
N VAL A 82 -7.87 19.90 2.06
CA VAL A 82 -6.92 19.74 0.97
C VAL A 82 -5.57 19.40 1.58
N SER A 83 -5.04 18.25 1.20
CA SER A 83 -3.71 17.81 1.58
C SER A 83 -2.76 17.83 0.38
N LEU A 84 -1.48 18.05 0.65
CA LEU A 84 -0.43 18.12 -0.36
C LEU A 84 0.66 17.12 -0.02
N SER A 85 1.09 16.35 -1.01
CA SER A 85 2.26 15.48 -0.89
C SER A 85 3.21 15.69 -2.07
N ARG A 86 4.51 15.53 -1.82
CA ARG A 86 5.55 15.65 -2.86
C ARG A 86 5.80 14.27 -3.46
N THR A 87 5.53 14.12 -4.76
CA THR A 87 5.75 12.87 -5.50
C THR A 87 7.06 12.88 -6.28
N ASP A 88 7.52 14.04 -6.74
CA ASP A 88 8.81 14.18 -7.41
C ASP A 88 9.46 15.52 -7.01
N SER A 89 10.49 15.45 -6.18
CA SER A 89 11.18 16.63 -5.70
C SER A 89 12.08 17.32 -6.73
N SER A 90 12.44 16.64 -7.81
CA SER A 90 13.22 17.25 -8.90
C SER A 90 12.39 18.22 -9.75
N LEU A 91 11.06 18.04 -9.72
CA LEU A 91 10.09 18.85 -10.46
C LEU A 91 9.38 19.89 -9.60
N ALA A 92 9.42 19.73 -8.27
CA ALA A 92 8.75 20.61 -7.33
C ALA A 92 9.34 22.04 -7.38
N SER A 93 8.46 23.03 -7.44
CA SER A 93 8.79 24.46 -7.43
C SER A 93 7.95 25.21 -6.41
N GLU A 94 8.39 26.41 -6.04
CA GLU A 94 7.61 27.28 -5.19
C GLU A 94 6.30 27.71 -5.88
N PHE A 95 5.21 27.74 -5.10
CA PHE A 95 3.93 28.25 -5.56
C PHE A 95 3.09 28.72 -4.36
N SER A 96 2.08 29.53 -4.64
CA SER A 96 1.08 29.95 -3.66
C SER A 96 -0.20 30.27 -4.40
N HIS A 97 -1.25 29.47 -4.18
CA HIS A 97 -2.53 29.61 -4.88
C HIS A 97 -3.68 29.56 -3.88
N THR A 98 -4.79 30.19 -4.25
CA THR A 98 -6.06 30.00 -3.54
C THR A 98 -6.79 28.80 -4.14
N ILE A 99 -7.38 27.97 -3.28
CA ILE A 99 -8.19 26.82 -3.65
C ILE A 99 -9.56 26.90 -2.99
N ASN A 100 -10.60 26.59 -3.75
CA ASN A 100 -11.97 26.42 -3.25
C ASN A 100 -12.55 25.10 -3.77
N VAL A 101 -12.83 24.15 -2.88
CA VAL A 101 -13.41 22.85 -3.24
C VAL A 101 -14.93 22.94 -3.14
N SER A 102 -15.61 22.86 -4.28
CA SER A 102 -17.08 22.96 -4.35
C SER A 102 -17.78 21.60 -4.26
N SER A 103 -17.14 20.54 -4.80
CA SER A 103 -17.60 19.16 -4.67
C SER A 103 -16.40 18.20 -4.76
N ILE A 104 -16.50 17.07 -4.06
CA ILE A 104 -15.55 15.96 -4.18
C ILE A 104 -16.02 14.96 -5.23
N ALA A 105 -15.08 14.20 -5.79
CA ALA A 105 -15.39 13.10 -6.67
C ALA A 105 -16.00 11.97 -5.84
N ASN A 106 -17.10 11.39 -6.32
CA ASN A 106 -17.76 10.26 -5.67
C ASN A 106 -17.88 9.12 -6.67
N GLY A 107 -17.65 7.91 -6.18
CA GLY A 107 -18.10 6.70 -6.87
C GLY A 107 -19.58 6.46 -6.60
N GLN A 108 -20.32 6.00 -7.60
CA GLN A 108 -21.71 5.59 -7.42
C GLN A 108 -21.79 4.41 -6.44
N VAL A 109 -22.75 4.50 -5.52
CA VAL A 109 -23.10 3.41 -4.60
C VAL A 109 -24.51 2.93 -4.90
N LEU A 110 -24.62 1.65 -5.22
CA LEU A 110 -25.88 0.95 -5.47
C LEU A 110 -26.14 -0.06 -4.36
N ASN A 111 -27.36 -0.04 -3.83
CA ASN A 111 -27.82 -1.00 -2.83
C ASN A 111 -28.85 -1.95 -3.44
N PHE A 112 -28.49 -3.23 -3.57
CA PHE A 112 -29.38 -4.29 -4.02
C PHE A 112 -30.00 -4.94 -2.79
N ASN A 113 -31.24 -4.56 -2.49
CA ASN A 113 -31.99 -5.01 -1.33
C ASN A 113 -33.27 -5.74 -1.73
N ASN A 114 -33.29 -6.39 -2.91
CA ASN A 114 -34.43 -7.14 -3.41
C ASN A 114 -35.75 -6.34 -3.37
N GLY A 115 -35.74 -5.13 -3.94
CA GLY A 115 -36.91 -4.24 -3.95
C GLY A 115 -37.38 -3.77 -2.56
N GLY A 116 -36.47 -3.72 -1.59
CA GLY A 116 -36.74 -3.31 -0.20
C GLY A 116 -36.97 -4.44 0.79
N SER A 117 -37.17 -5.68 0.34
CA SER A 117 -37.41 -6.84 1.22
C SER A 117 -36.13 -7.42 1.85
N GLY A 118 -34.98 -7.13 1.26
CA GLY A 118 -33.70 -7.74 1.56
C GLY A 118 -33.64 -9.22 1.16
N PHE A 119 -32.46 -9.80 1.33
CA PHE A 119 -32.21 -11.22 1.13
C PHE A 119 -32.20 -11.96 2.47
N SER A 120 -32.68 -13.20 2.50
CA SER A 120 -32.85 -14.00 3.73
C SER A 120 -31.56 -14.62 4.27
N SER A 121 -30.52 -14.71 3.44
CA SER A 121 -29.20 -15.26 3.78
C SER A 121 -28.15 -14.75 2.79
N THR A 122 -26.88 -14.74 3.20
CA THR A 122 -25.72 -14.50 2.32
C THR A 122 -25.51 -15.62 1.29
N THR A 123 -26.09 -16.80 1.54
CA THR A 123 -26.01 -18.00 0.69
C THR A 123 -27.31 -18.29 -0.05
N ALA A 124 -28.32 -17.42 0.08
CA ALA A 124 -29.57 -17.58 -0.65
C ALA A 124 -29.32 -17.48 -2.16
N ASP A 125 -29.92 -18.39 -2.91
CA ASP A 125 -29.92 -18.34 -4.37
C ASP A 125 -30.66 -17.08 -4.83
N ILE A 126 -29.98 -16.26 -5.63
CA ILE A 126 -30.54 -15.02 -6.18
C ILE A 126 -31.32 -15.26 -7.48
N GLY A 127 -31.19 -16.44 -8.10
CA GLY A 127 -31.95 -16.79 -9.30
C GLY A 127 -31.51 -16.05 -10.57
N ILE A 128 -30.20 -15.84 -10.77
CA ILE A 128 -29.63 -15.31 -12.02
C ILE A 128 -28.51 -16.24 -12.53
N ASP A 129 -28.30 -16.28 -13.84
CA ASP A 129 -27.17 -16.99 -14.48
C ASP A 129 -26.09 -16.06 -15.05
N SER A 130 -26.43 -14.78 -15.23
CA SER A 130 -25.44 -13.77 -15.56
C SER A 130 -25.76 -12.40 -14.96
N LEU A 131 -24.71 -11.65 -14.67
CA LEU A 131 -24.75 -10.25 -14.25
C LEU A 131 -23.76 -9.46 -15.10
N THR A 132 -24.21 -8.39 -15.74
CA THR A 132 -23.36 -7.49 -16.52
C THR A 132 -23.33 -6.12 -15.87
N ILE A 133 -22.13 -5.59 -15.67
CA ILE A 133 -21.89 -4.23 -15.20
C ILE A 133 -21.25 -3.44 -16.34
N ASP A 134 -21.92 -2.39 -16.78
CA ASP A 134 -21.36 -1.38 -17.66
C ASP A 134 -20.99 -0.14 -16.84
N LEU A 135 -19.83 0.46 -17.10
CA LEU A 135 -19.47 1.77 -16.57
C LEU A 135 -19.72 2.87 -17.61
N GLY A 136 -20.11 4.04 -17.15
CA GLY A 136 -20.51 5.15 -18.00
C GLY A 136 -21.02 6.36 -17.23
N THR A 137 -21.80 7.20 -17.91
CA THR A 137 -22.36 8.44 -17.34
C THR A 137 -23.87 8.46 -17.49
N TRP A 138 -24.56 8.87 -16.42
CA TRP A 138 -25.99 9.21 -16.42
C TRP A 138 -26.16 10.70 -16.76
N SER A 139 -26.90 11.02 -17.82
CA SER A 139 -27.03 12.41 -18.31
C SER A 139 -28.13 13.21 -17.58
N GLY A 140 -28.19 13.15 -16.25
CA GLY A 140 -29.21 13.84 -15.44
C GLY A 140 -30.63 13.32 -15.64
N GLY A 141 -30.77 12.11 -16.20
CA GLY A 141 -32.02 11.42 -16.51
C GLY A 141 -31.75 9.93 -16.74
N PRO A 142 -32.70 9.18 -17.31
CA PRO A 142 -32.58 7.73 -17.49
C PRO A 142 -31.55 7.34 -18.57
N ALA A 143 -31.05 8.27 -19.39
CA ALA A 143 -30.12 7.92 -20.46
C ALA A 143 -28.72 7.57 -19.93
N PHE A 144 -28.19 6.43 -20.39
CA PHE A 144 -26.86 5.94 -20.04
C PHE A 144 -25.91 6.01 -21.23
N THR A 145 -24.76 6.64 -21.06
CA THR A 145 -23.68 6.60 -22.05
C THR A 145 -22.55 5.74 -21.51
N ALA A 146 -22.39 4.53 -22.06
CA ALA A 146 -21.31 3.63 -21.67
C ALA A 146 -19.94 4.21 -22.07
N ASN A 147 -18.94 4.07 -21.19
CA ASN A 147 -17.57 4.52 -21.44
C ASN A 147 -16.70 3.47 -22.17
N GLY A 148 -17.28 2.31 -22.48
CA GLY A 148 -16.59 1.17 -23.12
C GLY A 148 -16.04 0.12 -22.15
N THR A 149 -16.09 0.38 -20.85
CA THR A 149 -15.69 -0.56 -19.79
C THR A 149 -16.91 -1.35 -19.34
N SER A 150 -16.89 -2.67 -19.55
CA SER A 150 -17.97 -3.58 -19.20
C SER A 150 -17.42 -4.94 -18.78
N SER A 151 -18.10 -5.64 -17.87
CA SER A 151 -17.84 -7.06 -17.63
C SER A 151 -19.14 -7.82 -17.41
N THR A 152 -19.21 -9.00 -18.00
CA THR A 152 -20.26 -9.99 -17.77
C THR A 152 -19.71 -11.11 -16.91
N PHE A 153 -20.38 -11.35 -15.79
CA PHE A 153 -20.11 -12.41 -14.84
C PHE A 153 -21.11 -13.54 -15.08
N SER A 154 -20.61 -14.71 -15.50
CA SER A 154 -21.44 -15.91 -15.61
C SER A 154 -21.43 -16.67 -14.29
N LEU A 155 -22.60 -16.91 -13.72
CA LEU A 155 -22.77 -17.67 -12.50
C LEU A 155 -23.13 -19.12 -12.85
N THR A 156 -22.26 -20.06 -12.51
CA THR A 156 -22.51 -21.49 -12.73
C THR A 156 -23.60 -21.99 -11.78
N THR A 157 -24.34 -23.02 -12.19
CA THR A 157 -25.34 -23.68 -11.33
C THR A 157 -24.74 -24.07 -9.98
N GLY A 158 -25.31 -23.55 -8.88
CA GLY A 158 -24.81 -23.76 -7.52
C GLY A 158 -23.86 -22.68 -6.99
N ALA A 159 -23.45 -21.71 -7.82
CA ALA A 159 -22.69 -20.52 -7.45
C ALA A 159 -23.50 -19.24 -7.73
N THR A 160 -24.75 -19.24 -7.30
CA THR A 160 -25.74 -18.18 -7.55
C THR A 160 -26.11 -17.44 -6.27
N SER A 161 -25.27 -17.50 -5.23
CA SER A 161 -25.53 -16.78 -3.99
C SER A 161 -25.05 -15.34 -4.00
N LEU A 162 -25.50 -14.52 -3.03
CA LEU A 162 -24.94 -13.18 -2.83
C LEU A 162 -23.43 -13.20 -2.62
N THR A 163 -22.93 -14.22 -1.92
CA THR A 163 -21.50 -14.42 -1.68
C THR A 163 -20.76 -14.64 -2.98
N ASP A 164 -21.31 -15.47 -3.87
CA ASP A 164 -20.71 -15.75 -5.17
C ASP A 164 -20.69 -14.50 -6.07
N VAL A 165 -21.78 -13.71 -6.07
CA VAL A 165 -21.83 -12.45 -6.82
C VAL A 165 -20.81 -11.44 -6.30
N ARG A 166 -20.73 -11.26 -4.97
CA ARG A 166 -19.74 -10.40 -4.34
C ARG A 166 -18.33 -10.79 -4.78
N ASP A 167 -18.01 -12.08 -4.68
CA ASP A 167 -16.67 -12.59 -4.97
C ASP A 167 -16.37 -12.50 -6.47
N ALA A 168 -17.35 -12.72 -7.35
CA ALA A 168 -17.18 -12.52 -8.79
C ALA A 168 -16.85 -11.06 -9.15
N ILE A 169 -17.55 -10.10 -8.53
CA ILE A 169 -17.29 -8.66 -8.74
C ILE A 169 -15.93 -8.26 -8.20
N ASN A 170 -15.59 -8.66 -6.97
CA ASN A 170 -14.33 -8.30 -6.32
C ASN A 170 -13.10 -8.94 -6.98
N ASN A 171 -13.26 -10.09 -7.64
CA ASN A 171 -12.21 -10.72 -8.45
C ASN A 171 -12.11 -10.15 -9.87
N SER A 172 -12.96 -9.19 -10.23
CA SER A 172 -12.92 -8.51 -11.53
C SER A 172 -11.90 -7.37 -11.56
N SER A 173 -11.46 -6.99 -12.76
CA SER A 173 -10.60 -5.83 -12.97
C SER A 173 -11.39 -4.54 -13.26
N LEU A 174 -12.69 -4.48 -12.92
CA LEU A 174 -13.53 -3.29 -13.16
C LEU A 174 -13.28 -2.14 -12.17
N GLY A 175 -12.58 -2.40 -11.06
CA GLY A 175 -12.45 -1.42 -9.96
C GLY A 175 -13.74 -1.21 -9.16
N VAL A 176 -14.82 -1.93 -9.49
CA VAL A 176 -16.04 -1.98 -8.69
C VAL A 176 -15.81 -2.93 -7.51
N THR A 177 -16.24 -2.50 -6.33
CA THR A 177 -16.19 -3.30 -5.10
C THR A 177 -17.59 -3.67 -4.66
N ALA A 178 -17.75 -4.89 -4.16
CA ALA A 178 -19.01 -5.42 -3.66
C ALA A 178 -18.86 -5.84 -2.19
N SER A 179 -19.87 -5.56 -1.38
CA SER A 179 -19.96 -5.93 0.03
C SER A 179 -21.36 -6.39 0.38
N ILE A 180 -21.48 -7.39 1.26
CA ILE A 180 -22.77 -7.83 1.78
C ILE A 180 -22.93 -7.23 3.17
N ILE A 181 -24.05 -6.55 3.38
CA ILE A 181 -24.37 -5.88 4.64
C ILE A 181 -25.65 -6.48 5.20
N GLU A 182 -25.63 -6.87 6.48
CA GLU A 182 -26.85 -7.18 7.22
C GLU A 182 -27.52 -5.86 7.65
N VAL A 183 -28.61 -5.49 6.98
CA VAL A 183 -29.30 -4.21 7.21
C VAL A 183 -30.25 -4.28 8.41
N SER A 184 -30.77 -5.46 8.70
CA SER A 184 -31.52 -5.80 9.91
C SER A 184 -31.43 -7.31 10.15
N THR A 185 -31.82 -7.79 11.33
CA THR A 185 -31.65 -9.19 11.71
C THR A 185 -32.24 -10.15 10.67
N GLY A 186 -31.38 -10.93 10.01
CA GLY A 186 -31.76 -11.89 8.98
C GLY A 186 -32.13 -11.27 7.62
N SER A 187 -31.80 -10.01 7.39
CA SER A 187 -32.02 -9.28 6.13
C SER A 187 -30.71 -8.71 5.62
N TYR A 188 -30.27 -9.20 4.47
CA TYR A 188 -29.00 -8.85 3.84
C TYR A 188 -29.24 -8.00 2.59
N SER A 189 -28.27 -7.15 2.24
CA SER A 189 -28.23 -6.40 0.98
C SER A 189 -26.83 -6.45 0.38
N LEU A 190 -26.73 -6.48 -0.95
CA LEU A 190 -25.45 -6.31 -1.63
C LEU A 190 -25.26 -4.82 -1.94
N MET A 191 -24.20 -4.24 -1.39
CA MET A 191 -23.74 -2.92 -1.75
C MET A 191 -22.66 -3.04 -2.83
N MET A 192 -22.80 -2.30 -3.92
CA MET A 192 -21.76 -2.12 -4.93
C MET A 192 -21.29 -0.67 -4.94
N LYS A 193 -19.97 -0.46 -4.98
CA LYS A 193 -19.33 0.86 -5.09
C LYS A 193 -18.39 0.88 -6.29
N SER A 194 -18.60 1.84 -7.17
CA SER A 194 -17.74 2.10 -8.34
C SER A 194 -16.52 2.97 -7.99
N PRO A 195 -15.51 3.05 -8.89
CA PRO A 195 -14.47 4.07 -8.81
C PRO A 195 -15.06 5.49 -8.82
N GLU A 196 -14.28 6.46 -8.34
CA GLU A 196 -14.68 7.87 -8.34
C GLU A 196 -14.87 8.43 -9.76
N GLY A 197 -15.72 9.45 -9.89
CA GLY A 197 -15.91 10.21 -11.12
C GLY A 197 -17.21 9.89 -11.86
N ALA A 198 -17.77 10.89 -12.52
CA ALA A 198 -19.05 10.84 -13.22
C ALA A 198 -19.07 9.84 -14.40
N ALA A 199 -17.90 9.52 -14.94
CA ALA A 199 -17.73 8.52 -16.01
C ALA A 199 -17.76 7.06 -15.53
N ASN A 200 -17.79 6.83 -14.21
CA ASN A 200 -17.75 5.50 -13.60
C ASN A 200 -19.10 5.10 -12.98
N ALA A 201 -20.20 5.73 -13.38
CA ALA A 201 -21.51 5.27 -12.99
C ALA A 201 -21.80 3.88 -13.58
N MET A 202 -22.39 3.01 -12.77
CA MET A 202 -22.77 1.65 -13.10
C MET A 202 -24.17 1.58 -13.70
N ARG A 203 -24.31 0.79 -14.76
CA ARG A 203 -25.56 0.16 -15.18
C ARG A 203 -25.41 -1.34 -14.97
N VAL A 204 -26.40 -1.95 -14.32
CA VAL A 204 -26.38 -3.36 -13.95
C VAL A 204 -27.57 -4.07 -14.56
N THR A 205 -27.28 -5.07 -15.38
CA THR A 205 -28.30 -5.91 -16.01
C THR A 205 -28.04 -7.37 -15.67
N THR A 206 -29.09 -8.17 -15.60
CA THR A 206 -29.02 -9.59 -15.21
C THR A 206 -29.88 -10.44 -16.12
N SER A 207 -29.51 -11.72 -16.25
CA SER A 207 -30.29 -12.70 -16.98
C SER A 207 -30.51 -13.98 -16.18
N LEU A 208 -31.53 -14.72 -16.60
CA LEU A 208 -31.75 -16.11 -16.25
C LEU A 208 -32.22 -16.87 -17.50
N SER A 209 -31.55 -17.97 -17.83
CA SER A 209 -31.84 -18.80 -19.00
C SER A 209 -31.92 -18.00 -20.31
N GLY A 210 -31.03 -17.01 -20.46
CA GLY A 210 -30.96 -16.15 -21.65
C GLY A 210 -32.05 -15.06 -21.74
N SER A 211 -32.87 -14.88 -20.72
CA SER A 211 -33.87 -13.79 -20.64
C SER A 211 -33.48 -12.79 -19.55
N ALA A 212 -33.71 -11.49 -19.80
CA ALA A 212 -33.47 -10.47 -18.79
C ALA A 212 -34.41 -10.64 -17.58
N VAL A 213 -33.90 -10.39 -16.37
CA VAL A 213 -34.66 -10.44 -15.11
C VAL A 213 -34.53 -9.14 -14.31
N ASP A 214 -35.41 -8.95 -13.34
CA ASP A 214 -35.44 -7.76 -12.47
C ASP A 214 -34.51 -7.88 -11.26
N VAL A 215 -34.12 -9.10 -10.90
CA VAL A 215 -33.24 -9.36 -9.76
C VAL A 215 -31.85 -8.76 -9.99
N MET A 216 -31.41 -7.94 -9.03
CA MET A 216 -30.12 -7.24 -9.09
C MET A 216 -29.95 -6.33 -10.30
N LYS A 217 -31.06 -5.79 -10.82
CA LYS A 217 -31.08 -4.81 -11.91
C LYS A 217 -30.96 -3.37 -11.39
N TYR A 218 -30.14 -2.59 -12.08
CA TYR A 218 -30.12 -1.14 -12.02
C TYR A 218 -29.93 -0.60 -13.44
N ASP A 219 -31.04 -0.23 -14.08
CA ASP A 219 -31.04 0.35 -15.42
C ASP A 219 -32.24 1.29 -15.57
N PRO A 220 -32.10 2.54 -15.08
CA PRO A 220 -33.16 3.54 -15.17
C PRO A 220 -33.49 3.94 -16.62
N GLU A 221 -32.64 3.63 -17.62
CA GLU A 221 -32.93 3.82 -19.05
C GLU A 221 -34.13 2.96 -19.50
N ASN A 222 -34.20 1.75 -18.96
CA ASN A 222 -35.15 0.75 -19.37
C ASN A 222 -36.41 0.79 -18.50
N THR A 223 -37.42 1.50 -19.01
CA THR A 223 -38.79 1.57 -18.47
C THR A 223 -39.69 0.40 -18.88
N GLY A 224 -39.11 -0.74 -19.30
CA GLY A 224 -39.84 -1.97 -19.60
C GLY A 224 -40.64 -2.50 -18.40
N SER A 225 -41.25 -3.68 -18.54
CA SER A 225 -42.14 -4.26 -17.51
C SER A 225 -41.52 -4.54 -16.13
N PHE A 226 -40.21 -4.33 -15.96
CA PHE A 226 -39.43 -4.67 -14.78
C PHE A 226 -38.81 -3.42 -14.16
N ALA A 227 -39.28 -3.05 -12.98
CA ALA A 227 -38.71 -1.97 -12.19
C ALA A 227 -37.31 -2.34 -11.67
N ASP A 228 -36.47 -1.34 -11.41
CA ASP A 228 -35.17 -1.56 -10.78
C ASP A 228 -35.35 -2.10 -9.35
N THR A 229 -34.56 -3.11 -9.00
CA THR A 229 -34.53 -3.68 -7.64
C THR A 229 -33.43 -3.08 -6.77
N ALA A 230 -32.57 -2.24 -7.36
CA ALA A 230 -31.53 -1.49 -6.68
C ALA A 230 -31.98 -0.08 -6.31
N THR A 231 -31.47 0.43 -5.19
CA THR A 231 -31.58 1.83 -4.80
C THR A 231 -30.23 2.51 -4.95
N GLN A 232 -30.17 3.64 -5.65
CA GLN A 232 -28.97 4.48 -5.66
C GLN A 232 -28.86 5.22 -4.33
N VAL A 233 -27.75 5.00 -3.62
CA VAL A 233 -27.45 5.67 -2.34
C VAL A 233 -26.58 6.91 -2.58
N VAL A 234 -25.60 6.81 -3.48
CA VAL A 234 -24.70 7.90 -3.88
C VAL A 234 -24.59 7.90 -5.40
N SER A 235 -24.70 9.07 -6.02
CA SER A 235 -24.44 9.24 -7.47
C SER A 235 -22.95 9.37 -7.74
N ALA A 236 -22.49 8.82 -8.86
CA ALA A 236 -21.15 9.12 -9.36
C ALA A 236 -21.04 10.61 -9.73
N SER A 237 -19.98 11.28 -9.30
CA SER A 237 -19.71 12.69 -9.59
C SER A 237 -18.22 12.96 -9.70
N ASP A 238 -17.84 13.96 -10.49
CA ASP A 238 -16.48 14.48 -10.51
C ASP A 238 -16.27 15.48 -9.37
N ALA A 239 -15.00 15.64 -8.96
CA ALA A 239 -14.57 16.74 -8.12
C ALA A 239 -14.63 18.04 -8.92
N SER A 240 -15.10 19.11 -8.29
CA SER A 240 -15.14 20.46 -8.85
C SER A 240 -14.55 21.42 -7.83
N PHE A 241 -13.55 22.19 -8.25
CA PHE A 241 -12.88 23.17 -7.41
C PHE A 241 -12.35 24.32 -8.26
N THR A 242 -11.87 25.37 -7.61
CA THR A 242 -11.17 26.48 -8.29
C THR A 242 -9.75 26.64 -7.79
N ILE A 243 -8.84 27.05 -8.67
CA ILE A 243 -7.47 27.47 -8.34
C ILE A 243 -7.31 28.91 -8.82
N ASP A 244 -7.06 29.86 -7.92
CA ASP A 244 -7.04 31.30 -8.22
C ASP A 244 -8.28 31.76 -9.01
N GLY A 245 -9.44 31.17 -8.72
CA GLY A 245 -10.71 31.44 -9.41
C GLY A 245 -10.90 30.72 -10.76
N ILE A 246 -9.91 29.94 -11.24
CA ILE A 246 -10.04 29.12 -12.44
C ILE A 246 -10.73 27.81 -12.08
N ALA A 247 -11.85 27.51 -12.74
CA ALA A 247 -12.59 26.27 -12.53
C ALA A 247 -11.83 25.04 -13.04
N VAL A 248 -11.75 24.01 -12.21
CA VAL A 248 -11.08 22.74 -12.49
C VAL A 248 -12.02 21.59 -12.13
N THR A 249 -12.05 20.58 -12.99
CA THR A 249 -12.80 19.33 -12.77
C THR A 249 -11.85 18.14 -12.85
N ARG A 250 -12.03 17.17 -11.95
CA ARG A 250 -11.25 15.92 -11.91
C ARG A 250 -12.14 14.75 -11.56
N SER A 251 -11.90 13.60 -12.19
CA SER A 251 -12.63 12.36 -11.90
C SER A 251 -12.19 11.67 -10.59
N SER A 252 -11.12 12.14 -9.97
CA SER A 252 -10.49 11.56 -8.77
C SER A 252 -10.19 12.66 -7.76
N ASN A 253 -10.29 12.34 -6.48
CA ASN A 253 -9.90 13.21 -5.38
C ASN A 253 -8.37 13.30 -5.21
N THR A 254 -7.62 12.32 -5.73
CA THR A 254 -6.16 12.38 -5.83
C THR A 254 -5.76 12.94 -7.20
N ILE A 255 -5.07 14.08 -7.20
CA ILE A 255 -4.77 14.88 -8.40
C ILE A 255 -3.27 15.10 -8.51
N THR A 256 -2.67 14.54 -9.57
CA THR A 256 -1.20 14.49 -9.75
C THR A 256 -0.69 15.43 -10.86
N ASP A 257 -1.59 16.13 -11.55
CA ASP A 257 -1.32 16.88 -12.77
C ASP A 257 -1.50 18.40 -12.64
N LEU A 258 -1.84 18.89 -11.44
CA LEU A 258 -2.02 20.33 -11.18
C LEU A 258 -0.69 21.07 -11.05
N PHE A 259 0.23 20.49 -10.29
CA PHE A 259 1.53 21.07 -9.99
C PHE A 259 2.60 20.01 -10.19
N SER A 260 3.65 20.35 -10.93
CA SER A 260 4.73 19.42 -11.23
C SER A 260 5.37 18.88 -9.95
N GLY A 261 5.40 17.56 -9.80
CA GLY A 261 6.03 16.89 -8.65
C GLY A 261 5.24 16.96 -7.33
N ILE A 262 4.00 17.46 -7.35
CA ILE A 262 3.12 17.55 -6.18
C ILE A 262 1.78 16.89 -6.48
N THR A 263 1.30 16.10 -5.54
CA THR A 263 -0.05 15.56 -5.54
C THR A 263 -0.92 16.36 -4.59
N VAL A 264 -2.09 16.74 -5.08
CA VAL A 264 -3.16 17.38 -4.31
C VAL A 264 -4.22 16.33 -4.03
N GLU A 265 -4.58 16.16 -2.77
CA GLU A 265 -5.67 15.27 -2.35
C GLU A 265 -6.80 16.10 -1.76
N LEU A 266 -8.02 15.85 -2.26
CA LEU A 266 -9.24 16.54 -1.85
C LEU A 266 -9.98 15.68 -0.83
N ASP A 267 -9.96 16.11 0.43
CA ASP A 267 -10.51 15.35 1.55
C ASP A 267 -11.97 15.72 1.85
N ASP A 268 -12.36 16.98 1.63
CA ASP A 268 -13.72 17.47 1.87
C ASP A 268 -14.04 18.74 1.06
N VAL A 269 -15.30 19.17 1.04
CA VAL A 269 -15.72 20.45 0.46
C VAL A 269 -15.28 21.62 1.32
N SER A 270 -14.95 22.76 0.70
CA SER A 270 -14.58 23.97 1.45
C SER A 270 -15.78 24.49 2.24
N ALA A 271 -15.60 24.65 3.55
CA ALA A 271 -16.66 25.16 4.43
C ALA A 271 -16.95 26.63 4.10
N SER A 272 -18.24 27.00 4.10
CA SER A 272 -18.70 28.34 3.77
C SER A 272 -18.26 29.42 4.77
N ASP A 273 -17.79 29.02 5.96
CA ASP A 273 -17.38 29.88 7.06
C ASP A 273 -15.89 30.29 7.03
N LEU A 274 -15.05 29.60 6.26
CA LEU A 274 -13.62 29.89 6.13
C LEU A 274 -13.29 31.02 5.14
N GLY A 275 -14.31 31.60 4.48
CA GLY A 275 -14.11 32.41 3.28
C GLY A 275 -13.77 31.53 2.08
N THR A 276 -14.08 31.97 0.87
CA THR A 276 -13.95 31.14 -0.35
C THR A 276 -12.51 30.74 -0.66
N ASP A 277 -11.50 31.39 -0.09
CA ASP A 277 -10.13 31.31 -0.58
C ASP A 277 -9.23 30.65 0.47
N GLN A 278 -9.11 29.31 0.43
CA GLN A 278 -8.09 28.59 1.20
C GLN A 278 -6.75 28.68 0.47
N THR A 279 -5.62 28.69 1.18
CA THR A 279 -4.30 28.80 0.53
C THR A 279 -3.57 27.47 0.56
N ILE A 280 -3.08 27.06 -0.60
CA ILE A 280 -2.10 25.99 -0.76
C ILE A 280 -0.78 26.58 -1.26
N SER A 281 0.34 26.09 -0.74
CA SER A 281 1.65 26.61 -1.13
C SER A 281 2.78 25.60 -1.01
N SER A 282 3.81 25.82 -1.82
CA SER A 282 5.14 25.27 -1.64
C SER A 282 6.12 26.43 -1.49
N ARG A 283 6.87 26.49 -0.39
CA ARG A 283 7.79 27.60 -0.09
C ARG A 283 9.06 27.09 0.54
N TYR A 284 10.17 27.78 0.31
CA TYR A 284 11.40 27.51 1.03
C TYR A 284 11.19 27.63 2.54
N SER A 285 11.55 26.57 3.27
CA SER A 285 11.58 26.51 4.73
C SER A 285 13.02 26.32 5.17
N GLU A 286 13.60 27.36 5.78
CA GLU A 286 14.93 27.28 6.37
C GLU A 286 14.98 26.22 7.47
N THR A 287 13.89 26.08 8.25
CA THR A 287 13.77 25.07 9.29
C THR A 287 13.84 23.65 8.72
N ASP A 288 13.11 23.37 7.64
CA ASP A 288 13.09 22.04 7.03
C ASP A 288 14.42 21.76 6.32
N ALA A 289 14.96 22.75 5.60
CA ALA A 289 16.26 22.66 4.93
C ALA A 289 17.39 22.39 5.93
N LEU A 290 17.40 23.10 7.06
CA LEU A 290 18.37 22.89 8.13
C LEU A 290 18.19 21.50 8.76
N GLY A 291 16.96 21.07 9.06
CA GLY A 291 16.69 19.74 9.62
C GLY A 291 17.16 18.60 8.72
N ILE A 292 16.98 18.73 7.40
CA ILE A 292 17.50 17.78 6.40
C ILE A 292 19.04 17.73 6.48
N LEU A 293 19.71 18.89 6.46
CA LEU A 293 21.18 18.97 6.52
C LEU A 293 21.73 18.45 7.85
N GLU A 294 21.12 18.79 8.98
CA GLU A 294 21.51 18.32 10.31
C GLU A 294 21.42 16.80 10.41
N THR A 295 20.39 16.19 9.81
CA THR A 295 20.25 14.73 9.74
C THR A 295 21.43 14.11 8.98
N VAL A 296 21.72 14.59 7.76
CA VAL A 296 22.84 14.08 6.96
C VAL A 296 24.18 14.24 7.68
N VAL A 297 24.43 15.42 8.27
CA VAL A 297 25.67 15.71 9.00
C VAL A 297 25.80 14.84 10.24
N SER A 298 24.72 14.63 10.99
CA SER A 298 24.69 13.76 12.17
C SER A 298 25.06 12.32 11.80
N GLU A 299 24.45 11.78 10.75
CA GLU A 299 24.71 10.42 10.28
C GLU A 299 26.16 10.23 9.81
N ILE A 300 26.71 11.20 9.07
CA ILE A 300 28.12 11.19 8.64
C ILE A 300 29.05 11.24 9.84
N ASN A 301 28.80 12.14 10.79
CA ASN A 301 29.65 12.30 11.98
C ASN A 301 29.60 11.06 12.88
N TYR A 302 28.44 10.43 12.99
CA TYR A 302 28.27 9.18 13.73
C TYR A 302 29.09 8.05 13.09
N LEU A 303 28.94 7.82 11.78
CA LEU A 303 29.69 6.80 11.05
C LEU A 303 31.21 7.04 11.14
N LEU A 304 31.66 8.29 11.02
CA LEU A 304 33.07 8.64 11.17
C LEU A 304 33.60 8.33 12.57
N SER A 305 32.82 8.68 13.61
CA SER A 305 33.19 8.42 15.00
C SER A 305 33.29 6.92 15.28
N PHE A 306 32.34 6.14 14.75
CA PHE A 306 32.37 4.68 14.82
C PHE A 306 33.63 4.10 14.16
N LEU A 307 33.96 4.54 12.94
CA LEU A 307 35.16 4.09 12.23
C LEU A 307 36.45 4.44 12.98
N GLN A 308 36.52 5.64 13.56
CA GLN A 308 37.66 6.04 14.39
C GLN A 308 37.83 5.13 15.61
N GLU A 309 36.74 4.79 16.30
CA GLU A 309 36.78 3.88 17.45
C GLU A 309 37.23 2.48 17.05
N GLN A 310 36.70 1.92 15.97
CA GLN A 310 37.07 0.59 15.48
C GLN A 310 38.51 0.51 14.94
N SER A 311 39.09 1.65 14.55
CA SER A 311 40.47 1.74 14.03
C SER A 311 41.54 1.95 15.10
N LYS A 312 41.16 2.08 16.38
CA LYS A 312 42.12 2.25 17.47
C LYS A 312 42.99 0.98 17.61
N PRO A 313 44.31 1.14 17.77
CA PRO A 313 45.26 0.03 17.90
C PRO A 313 45.11 -0.74 19.21
#